data_AF-A0A661HR71-F1
#
_entry.id   AF-A0A661HR71-F1
#
_cell.length_a   1.000
_cell.length_b   1.000
_cell.length_c   1.000
_cell.angle_alpha   90.00
_cell.angle_beta   90.00
_cell.angle_gamma   90.00
#
_symmetry.space_group_name_H-M   'P 1'
#
loop_
_entity.id
_entity.type
_entity.pdbx_description
1 polymer ?
#
loop_
_entity_poly.entity_id
_entity_poly.type
_entity_poly.pdbx_seq_one_letter_code
_entity_poly.pdbx_strand_id
1 'polypeptide(L)'
;MQKILLLLTLTSTMIFASSGAQLTKTNCASCHTLTTPTPAMIPDMKAPAMDAVMFHINLDMSDKKKIKAFIIDYAINPKASKSVCESNKVEQFGVMPSLKGKISEADLGVVADHLIANFPSPKFVTMIKEIQRNDKMNALVNSPFLINQRALPHMTKVLVHNWDKATLGLTEDQKDKLIDVRIDTMSAVGKLKKQIKVLEADIIEVLVDGEDPKSVDAKVDEVAKLKAQATKVHLKCISETTAILTDEQMEYLFPFWDL
;
A
#
# COMPACT_ATOMS: atom_id res chain seq x y z
N MET A 1 79.79 3.36 19.83
CA MET A 1 78.67 2.81 20.63
C MET A 1 77.51 3.79 20.47
N GLN A 2 76.49 3.46 19.65
CA GLN A 2 75.21 2.87 20.09
C GLN A 2 74.47 3.84 21.06
N LYS A 3 73.24 4.33 20.84
CA LYS A 3 72.09 3.89 20.04
C LYS A 3 71.20 5.12 19.75
N ILE A 4 70.76 5.31 18.50
CA ILE A 4 69.62 6.20 18.19
C ILE A 4 68.37 5.34 18.34
N LEU A 5 67.58 5.64 19.37
CA LEU A 5 66.31 4.96 19.65
C LEU A 5 65.23 5.55 18.73
N LEU A 6 64.92 4.87 17.63
CA LEU A 6 63.80 5.21 16.76
C LEU A 6 62.51 4.72 17.43
N LEU A 7 61.71 5.65 17.98
CA LEU A 7 60.37 5.36 18.48
C LEU A 7 59.39 5.33 17.29
N LEU A 8 59.02 4.14 16.82
CA LEU A 8 57.88 3.96 15.92
C LEU A 8 56.60 4.19 16.72
N THR A 9 55.98 5.35 16.58
CA THR A 9 54.61 5.58 17.04
C THR A 9 53.64 4.91 16.08
N LEU A 10 53.18 3.71 16.45
CA LEU A 10 52.09 3.02 15.77
C LEU A 10 50.79 3.78 16.04
N THR A 11 50.42 4.72 15.18
CA THR A 11 49.10 5.36 15.21
C THR A 11 48.07 4.35 14.75
N SER A 12 47.54 3.57 15.70
CA SER A 12 46.42 2.67 15.48
C SER A 12 45.18 3.53 15.19
N THR A 13 44.87 3.71 13.90
CA THR A 13 43.62 4.34 13.47
C THR A 13 42.51 3.32 13.71
N MET A 14 41.85 3.43 14.86
CA MET A 14 40.59 2.74 15.11
C MET A 14 39.56 3.24 14.09
N ILE A 15 39.28 2.45 13.07
CA ILE A 15 38.15 2.68 12.17
C ILE A 15 36.89 2.42 13.01
N PHE A 16 36.27 3.49 13.52
CA PHE A 16 34.99 3.37 14.21
C PHE A 16 33.93 2.96 13.18
N ALA A 17 33.51 1.70 13.22
CA ALA A 17 32.34 1.26 12.48
C ALA A 17 31.12 2.10 12.94
N SER A 18 30.49 2.80 12.00
CA SER A 18 29.28 3.57 12.31
C SER A 18 28.16 2.62 12.69
N SER A 19 27.41 2.94 13.75
CA SER A 19 26.27 2.11 14.16
C SER A 19 25.17 2.11 13.09
N GLY A 20 24.37 1.04 13.01
CA GLY A 20 23.25 0.98 12.08
C GLY A 20 22.22 2.09 12.27
N ALA A 21 22.00 2.54 13.50
CA ALA A 21 21.15 3.70 13.79
C ALA A 21 21.73 5.00 13.20
N GLN A 22 23.04 5.22 13.35
CA GLN A 22 23.73 6.38 12.80
C GLN A 22 23.71 6.36 11.27
N LEU A 23 24.04 5.22 10.65
CA LEU A 23 24.00 5.07 9.20
C LEU A 23 22.59 5.28 8.64
N THR A 24 21.57 4.74 9.30
CA THR A 24 20.15 4.92 8.91
C THR A 24 19.75 6.39 9.00
N LYS A 25 20.10 7.07 10.09
CA LYS A 25 19.81 8.50 10.24
C LYS A 25 20.49 9.33 9.15
N THR A 26 21.77 9.10 8.88
CA THR A 26 22.53 9.86 7.89
C THR A 26 22.01 9.65 6.47
N ASN A 27 21.65 8.42 6.11
CA ASN A 27 21.38 8.06 4.71
C ASN A 27 19.89 7.98 4.35
N CYS A 28 19.00 7.78 5.33
CA CYS A 28 17.57 7.57 5.08
C CYS A 28 16.68 8.71 5.62
N ALA A 29 17.10 9.41 6.68
CA ALA A 29 16.24 10.39 7.35
C ALA A 29 16.05 11.72 6.59
N SER A 30 16.78 11.94 5.51
CA SER A 30 16.58 13.09 4.62
C SER A 30 15.26 13.03 3.86
N CYS A 31 14.71 11.83 3.66
CA CYS A 31 13.44 11.59 2.98
C CYS A 31 12.42 10.86 3.87
N HIS A 32 12.86 9.83 4.59
CA HIS A 32 11.97 8.99 5.39
C HIS A 32 11.88 9.49 6.84
N THR A 33 10.65 9.61 7.33
CA THR A 33 10.42 9.73 8.77
C THR A 33 10.78 8.41 9.44
N LEU A 34 11.66 8.45 10.45
CA LEU A 34 12.10 7.29 11.25
C LEU A 34 11.26 7.07 12.52
N THR A 35 10.16 7.79 12.63
CA THR A 35 9.17 7.68 13.70
C THR A 35 7.79 7.44 13.10
N THR A 36 6.88 6.92 13.90
CA THR A 36 5.48 6.75 13.50
C THR A 36 4.88 8.11 13.13
N PRO A 37 4.41 8.29 11.87
CA PRO A 37 3.88 9.58 11.41
C PRO A 37 2.54 9.90 12.07
N THR A 38 2.25 11.19 12.26
CA THR A 38 0.93 11.67 12.67
C THR A 38 0.10 12.05 11.42
N PRO A 39 -1.24 12.13 11.51
CA PRO A 39 -2.07 12.54 10.37
C PRO A 39 -1.67 13.89 9.75
N ALA A 40 -1.24 14.84 10.57
CA ALA A 40 -0.80 16.16 10.11
C ALA A 40 0.50 16.12 9.30
N MET A 41 1.32 15.09 9.45
CA MET A 41 2.58 14.96 8.71
C MET A 41 2.35 14.41 7.30
N ILE A 42 1.30 13.60 7.09
CA ILE A 42 1.09 12.80 5.88
C ILE A 42 1.09 13.65 4.59
N PRO A 43 0.43 14.82 4.51
CA PRO A 43 0.38 15.61 3.27
C PRO A 43 1.75 16.10 2.79
N ASP A 44 2.69 16.36 3.72
CA ASP A 44 3.99 16.97 3.43
C ASP A 44 5.13 15.94 3.32
N MET A 45 4.82 14.66 3.48
CA MET A 45 5.81 13.59 3.40
C MET A 45 6.34 13.45 1.97
N LYS A 46 7.67 13.51 1.83
CA LYS A 46 8.36 13.31 0.54
C LYS A 46 8.57 11.83 0.20
N ALA A 47 8.48 10.97 1.19
CA ALA A 47 8.64 9.52 1.08
C ALA A 47 7.80 8.84 2.16
N PRO A 48 7.41 7.56 2.00
CA PRO A 48 6.71 6.82 3.04
C PRO A 48 7.53 6.75 4.34
N ALA A 49 6.88 6.72 5.49
CA ALA A 49 7.58 6.52 6.76
C ALA A 49 8.30 5.16 6.77
N MET A 50 9.44 5.06 7.43
CA MET A 50 10.23 3.82 7.45
C MET A 50 9.45 2.65 8.07
N ASP A 51 8.60 2.94 9.05
CA ASP A 51 7.61 2.00 9.59
C ASP A 51 6.73 1.38 8.48
N ALA A 52 6.19 2.22 7.59
CA ALA A 52 5.33 1.75 6.50
C ALA A 52 6.11 0.96 5.45
N VAL A 53 7.34 1.37 5.12
CA VAL A 53 8.22 0.64 4.19
C VAL A 53 8.48 -0.78 4.71
N MET A 54 8.94 -0.90 5.95
CA MET A 54 9.25 -2.20 6.54
C MET A 54 8.01 -3.04 6.80
N PHE A 55 6.86 -2.43 7.07
CA PHE A 55 5.58 -3.14 7.14
C PHE A 55 5.25 -3.83 5.80
N HIS A 56 5.36 -3.13 4.67
CA HIS A 56 5.06 -3.72 3.35
C HIS A 56 6.10 -4.77 2.94
N ILE A 57 7.38 -4.54 3.23
CA ILE A 57 8.42 -5.56 3.04
C ILE A 57 8.04 -6.85 3.81
N ASN A 58 7.63 -6.74 5.07
CA ASN A 58 7.30 -7.89 5.90
C ASN A 58 5.99 -8.60 5.48
N LEU A 59 5.12 -7.93 4.70
CA LEU A 59 3.95 -8.57 4.09
C LEU A 59 4.31 -9.39 2.85
N ASP A 60 5.30 -8.94 2.08
CA ASP A 60 5.74 -9.58 0.84
C ASP A 60 6.75 -10.71 1.09
N MET A 61 7.56 -10.59 2.14
CA MET A 61 8.63 -11.52 2.47
C MET A 61 8.85 -11.65 3.98
N SER A 62 9.12 -12.88 4.43
CA SER A 62 9.36 -13.20 5.85
C SER A 62 10.80 -13.60 6.16
N ASP A 63 11.58 -13.99 5.14
CA ASP A 63 12.98 -14.39 5.31
C ASP A 63 13.90 -13.16 5.45
N LYS A 64 14.59 -13.06 6.59
CA LYS A 64 15.46 -11.90 6.90
C LYS A 64 16.62 -11.73 5.92
N LYS A 65 17.16 -12.80 5.34
CA LYS A 65 18.24 -12.70 4.34
C LYS A 65 17.69 -12.15 3.03
N LYS A 66 16.50 -12.58 2.61
CA LYS A 66 15.79 -12.02 1.44
C LYS A 66 15.45 -10.54 1.65
N ILE A 67 14.93 -10.18 2.83
CA ILE A 67 14.67 -8.78 3.20
C ILE A 67 15.94 -7.94 3.10
N LYS A 68 17.04 -8.41 3.71
CA LYS A 68 18.32 -7.71 3.66
C LYS A 68 18.82 -7.51 2.23
N ALA A 69 18.80 -8.57 1.43
CA ALA A 69 19.21 -8.51 0.02
C ALA A 69 18.32 -7.54 -0.77
N PHE A 70 17.01 -7.56 -0.53
CA PHE A 70 16.06 -6.64 -1.15
C PHE A 70 16.36 -5.18 -0.79
N ILE A 71 16.55 -4.86 0.49
CA ILE A 71 16.85 -3.48 0.93
C ILE A 71 18.12 -2.96 0.26
N ILE A 72 19.19 -3.78 0.22
CA ILE A 72 20.46 -3.40 -0.40
C ILE A 72 20.28 -3.17 -1.90
N ASP A 73 19.69 -4.13 -2.62
CA ASP A 73 19.49 -4.01 -4.07
C ASP A 73 18.55 -2.85 -4.43
N TYR A 74 17.44 -2.67 -3.72
CA TYR A 74 16.49 -1.60 -4.00
C TYR A 74 17.09 -0.23 -3.70
N ALA A 75 17.90 -0.07 -2.65
CA ALA A 75 18.58 1.20 -2.36
C ALA A 75 19.60 1.59 -3.45
N ILE A 76 20.24 0.61 -4.09
CA ILE A 76 21.25 0.84 -5.14
C ILE A 76 20.59 0.97 -6.52
N ASN A 77 19.63 0.09 -6.83
CA ASN A 77 18.99 -0.06 -8.14
C ASN A 77 17.45 0.03 -8.04
N PRO A 78 16.91 1.14 -7.51
CA PRO A 78 15.48 1.29 -7.29
C PRO A 78 14.74 1.32 -8.63
N LYS A 79 13.62 0.59 -8.71
CA LYS A 79 12.72 0.55 -9.87
C LYS A 79 11.29 0.35 -9.40
N ALA A 80 10.33 1.01 -10.06
CA ALA A 80 8.91 0.85 -9.77
C ALA A 80 8.49 -0.63 -9.76
N SER A 81 8.96 -1.40 -10.74
CA SER A 81 8.66 -2.82 -10.88
C SER A 81 9.25 -3.73 -9.79
N LYS A 82 10.20 -3.23 -8.99
CA LYS A 82 10.76 -3.92 -7.82
C LYS A 82 10.10 -3.47 -6.51
N SER A 83 9.23 -2.46 -6.54
CA SER A 83 8.62 -1.91 -5.32
C SER A 83 7.73 -2.95 -4.66
N VAL A 84 7.92 -3.16 -3.36
CA VAL A 84 6.95 -3.90 -2.52
C VAL A 84 5.78 -3.02 -2.09
N CYS A 85 5.93 -1.70 -2.19
CA CYS A 85 4.83 -0.76 -1.97
C CYS A 85 3.86 -0.79 -3.16
N GLU A 86 2.59 -0.52 -2.87
CA GLU A 86 1.50 -0.50 -3.84
C GLU A 86 1.76 0.54 -4.95
N SER A 87 1.35 0.25 -6.19
CA SER A 87 1.60 1.10 -7.37
C SER A 87 1.15 2.56 -7.19
N ASN A 88 -0.02 2.79 -6.59
CA ASN A 88 -0.49 4.15 -6.27
C ASN A 88 0.42 4.90 -5.27
N LYS A 89 1.22 4.20 -4.46
CA LYS A 89 2.24 4.83 -3.60
C LYS A 89 3.50 5.18 -4.38
N VAL A 90 3.84 4.39 -5.38
CA VAL A 90 4.91 4.73 -6.34
C VAL A 90 4.50 5.93 -7.19
N GLU A 91 3.24 6.01 -7.61
CA GLU A 91 2.70 7.20 -8.29
C GLU A 91 2.74 8.44 -7.39
N GLN A 92 2.37 8.30 -6.11
CA GLN A 92 2.35 9.40 -5.15
C GLN A 92 3.75 9.92 -4.78
N PHE A 93 4.68 9.03 -4.42
CA PHE A 93 5.99 9.40 -3.87
C PHE A 93 7.13 9.32 -4.89
N GLY A 94 6.89 8.71 -6.05
CA GLY A 94 7.93 8.34 -7.00
C GLY A 94 8.75 7.13 -6.55
N VAL A 95 9.77 6.83 -7.35
CA VAL A 95 10.77 5.80 -7.05
C VAL A 95 11.88 6.41 -6.18
N MET A 96 12.35 5.65 -5.20
CA MET A 96 13.45 6.07 -4.31
C MET A 96 14.68 6.51 -5.15
N PRO A 97 15.36 7.61 -4.82
CA PRO A 97 16.63 7.96 -5.47
C PRO A 97 17.71 6.92 -5.19
N SER A 98 18.49 6.55 -6.22
CA SER A 98 19.61 5.62 -6.05
C SER A 98 20.66 6.17 -5.06
N LEU A 99 21.11 5.29 -4.17
CA LEU A 99 22.23 5.52 -3.25
C LEU A 99 23.55 4.94 -3.76
N LYS A 100 23.59 4.45 -5.02
CA LYS A 100 24.81 3.91 -5.62
C LYS A 100 25.95 4.94 -5.55
N GLY A 101 27.07 4.52 -4.97
CA GLY A 101 28.25 5.38 -4.79
C GLY A 101 28.15 6.40 -3.65
N LYS A 102 27.00 6.55 -2.98
CA LYS A 102 26.82 7.42 -1.80
C LYS A 102 27.02 6.69 -0.48
N ILE A 103 26.78 5.38 -0.48
CA ILE A 103 26.95 4.48 0.65
C ILE A 103 27.53 3.15 0.13
N SER A 104 28.38 2.50 0.92
CA SER A 104 28.92 1.19 0.57
C SER A 104 27.88 0.09 0.75
N GLU A 105 27.99 -1.02 0.02
CA GLU A 105 27.12 -2.19 0.23
C GLU A 105 27.26 -2.77 1.65
N ALA A 106 28.45 -2.70 2.23
CA ALA A 106 28.68 -3.13 3.61
C ALA A 106 27.88 -2.27 4.61
N ASP A 107 27.94 -0.94 4.47
CA ASP A 107 27.18 -0.01 5.31
C ASP A 107 25.67 -0.15 5.07
N LEU A 108 25.23 -0.36 3.82
CA LEU A 108 23.83 -0.69 3.53
C LEU A 108 23.40 -1.99 4.18
N GLY A 109 24.28 -2.98 4.28
CA GLY A 109 24.04 -4.21 5.03
C GLY A 109 23.79 -3.93 6.52
N VAL A 110 24.54 -3.02 7.12
CA VAL A 110 24.34 -2.60 8.52
C VAL A 110 23.05 -1.80 8.69
N VAL A 111 22.70 -0.94 7.72
CA VAL A 111 21.41 -0.23 7.69
C VAL A 111 20.26 -1.24 7.61
N ALA A 112 20.33 -2.20 6.69
CA ALA A 112 19.29 -3.22 6.52
C ALA A 112 19.08 -4.05 7.79
N ASP A 113 20.15 -4.48 8.46
CA ASP A 113 20.05 -5.18 9.75
C ASP A 113 19.36 -4.31 10.81
N HIS A 114 19.69 -3.02 10.87
CA HIS A 114 19.03 -2.09 11.78
C HIS A 114 17.55 -1.92 11.46
N LEU A 115 17.17 -1.79 10.18
CA LEU A 115 15.78 -1.64 9.77
C LEU A 115 14.95 -2.89 10.12
N ILE A 116 15.46 -4.09 9.81
CA ILE A 116 14.82 -5.37 10.15
C ILE A 116 14.60 -5.52 11.66
N ALA A 117 15.55 -5.04 12.48
CA ALA A 117 15.47 -5.19 13.92
C ALA A 117 14.52 -4.19 14.60
N ASN A 118 14.28 -3.02 14.00
CA ASN A 118 13.64 -1.90 14.68
C ASN A 118 12.32 -1.43 14.03
N PHE A 119 12.03 -1.88 12.81
CA PHE A 119 10.85 -1.45 12.05
C PHE A 119 10.11 -2.66 11.43
N PRO A 120 8.77 -2.60 11.30
CA PRO A 120 7.89 -1.57 11.85
C PRO A 120 7.86 -1.61 13.38
N SER A 121 7.75 -0.44 13.99
CA SER A 121 7.61 -0.32 15.44
C SER A 121 6.30 -0.96 15.92
N PRO A 122 6.25 -1.54 17.14
CA PRO A 122 5.01 -2.08 17.70
C PRO A 122 3.87 -1.05 17.74
N LYS A 123 4.21 0.23 18.00
CA LYS A 123 3.24 1.34 17.99
C LYS A 123 2.61 1.50 16.60
N PHE A 124 3.41 1.50 15.54
CA PHE A 124 2.89 1.58 14.18
C PHE A 124 2.02 0.37 13.83
N VAL A 125 2.44 -0.85 14.20
CA VAL A 125 1.66 -2.08 13.93
C VAL A 125 0.30 -2.02 14.60
N THR A 126 0.21 -1.54 15.85
CA THR A 126 -1.07 -1.35 16.54
C THR A 126 -1.93 -0.30 15.82
N MET A 127 -1.34 0.84 15.48
CA MET A 127 -2.02 1.93 14.78
C MET A 127 -2.58 1.48 13.42
N ILE A 128 -1.79 0.80 12.59
CA ILE A 128 -2.23 0.37 11.25
C ILE A 128 -3.33 -0.70 11.34
N LYS A 129 -3.27 -1.61 12.31
CA LYS A 129 -4.34 -2.59 12.55
C LYS A 129 -5.64 -1.93 12.96
N GLU A 130 -5.56 -0.89 13.78
CA GLU A 130 -6.71 -0.08 14.15
C GLU A 130 -7.30 0.66 12.93
N ILE A 131 -6.46 1.31 12.13
CA ILE A 131 -6.88 1.96 10.88
C ILE A 131 -7.56 0.95 9.96
N GLN A 132 -6.96 -0.22 9.72
CA GLN A 132 -7.53 -1.26 8.86
C GLN A 132 -8.89 -1.76 9.36
N ARG A 133 -9.06 -1.90 10.68
CA ARG A 133 -10.34 -2.28 11.30
C ARG A 133 -11.39 -1.18 11.09
N ASN A 134 -11.03 0.07 11.33
CA ASN A 134 -11.93 1.21 11.17
C ASN A 134 -12.32 1.41 9.70
N ASP A 135 -11.38 1.26 8.77
CA ASP A 135 -11.60 1.32 7.33
C ASP A 135 -12.55 0.21 6.87
N LYS A 136 -12.39 -1.02 7.38
CA LYS A 136 -13.30 -2.13 7.07
C LYS A 136 -14.73 -1.83 7.54
N MET A 137 -14.89 -1.29 8.75
CA MET A 137 -16.20 -0.90 9.27
C MET A 137 -16.80 0.26 8.45
N ASN A 138 -16.00 1.27 8.13
CA ASN A 138 -16.42 2.41 7.33
C ASN A 138 -16.84 1.98 5.91
N ALA A 139 -16.10 1.06 5.29
CA ALA A 139 -16.42 0.49 3.99
C ALA A 139 -17.72 -0.32 4.01
N LEU A 140 -17.99 -1.04 5.11
CA LEU A 140 -19.25 -1.76 5.29
C LEU A 140 -20.44 -0.81 5.39
N VAL A 141 -20.33 0.23 6.22
CA VAL A 141 -21.40 1.22 6.44
C VAL A 141 -21.69 2.02 5.17
N ASN A 142 -20.65 2.42 4.43
CA ASN A 142 -20.78 3.28 3.25
C ASN A 142 -20.82 2.51 1.92
N SER A 143 -21.05 1.20 1.97
CA SER A 143 -21.10 0.35 0.78
C SER A 143 -22.31 0.70 -0.07
N PRO A 144 -22.13 1.02 -1.38
CA PRO A 144 -23.25 1.15 -2.30
C PRO A 144 -23.79 -0.20 -2.78
N PHE A 145 -23.17 -1.31 -2.37
CA PHE A 145 -23.49 -2.65 -2.85
C PHE A 145 -24.44 -3.37 -1.90
N LEU A 146 -25.39 -4.12 -2.47
CA LEU A 146 -26.27 -5.03 -1.71
C LEU A 146 -25.48 -6.22 -1.14
N ILE A 147 -24.54 -6.74 -1.92
CA ILE A 147 -23.65 -7.84 -1.52
C ILE A 147 -22.24 -7.28 -1.33
N ASN A 148 -21.74 -7.32 -0.10
CA ASN A 148 -20.40 -6.84 0.27
C ASN A 148 -19.64 -7.93 1.05
N GLN A 149 -19.34 -9.03 0.37
CA GLN A 149 -18.64 -10.18 0.93
C GLN A 149 -17.16 -10.15 0.57
N ARG A 150 -16.29 -10.62 1.47
CA ARG A 150 -14.83 -10.66 1.25
C ARG A 150 -14.44 -11.46 0.00
N ALA A 151 -15.26 -12.45 -0.38
CA ALA A 151 -15.05 -13.28 -1.56
C ALA A 151 -15.34 -12.56 -2.89
N LEU A 152 -15.92 -11.34 -2.87
CA LEU A 152 -16.11 -10.51 -4.05
C LEU A 152 -15.06 -9.39 -4.07
N PRO A 153 -13.94 -9.56 -4.80
CA PRO A 153 -12.83 -8.62 -4.76
C PRO A 153 -13.18 -7.30 -5.42
N HIS A 154 -12.61 -6.22 -4.90
CA HIS A 154 -12.66 -4.92 -5.54
C HIS A 154 -11.58 -4.83 -6.63
N MET A 155 -11.84 -5.41 -7.81
CA MET A 155 -10.86 -5.57 -8.90
C MET A 155 -10.10 -4.29 -9.21
N THR A 156 -10.80 -3.15 -9.35
CA THR A 156 -10.17 -1.85 -9.59
C THR A 156 -9.08 -1.50 -8.57
N LYS A 157 -9.28 -1.85 -7.29
CA LYS A 157 -8.34 -1.53 -6.22
C LYS A 157 -7.16 -2.49 -6.26
N VAL A 158 -7.44 -3.79 -6.44
CA VAL A 158 -6.41 -4.83 -6.59
C VAL A 158 -5.47 -4.51 -7.75
N LEU A 159 -6.02 -4.12 -8.90
CA LEU A 159 -5.26 -3.75 -10.08
C LEU A 159 -4.41 -2.50 -9.85
N VAL A 160 -5.01 -1.40 -9.34
CA VAL A 160 -4.28 -0.16 -9.05
C VAL A 160 -3.14 -0.37 -8.04
N HIS A 161 -3.24 -1.36 -7.15
CA HIS A 161 -2.18 -1.67 -6.19
C HIS A 161 -1.02 -2.45 -6.81
N ASN A 162 -1.22 -3.14 -7.94
CA ASN A 162 -0.26 -4.08 -8.52
C ASN A 162 0.16 -3.75 -9.97
N TRP A 163 -0.38 -2.68 -10.54
CA TRP A 163 -0.31 -2.35 -11.97
C TRP A 163 1.10 -2.30 -12.57
N ASP A 164 2.08 -1.81 -11.79
CA ASP A 164 3.47 -1.61 -12.26
C ASP A 164 4.40 -2.77 -11.88
N LYS A 165 3.87 -3.81 -11.21
CA LYS A 165 4.67 -4.94 -10.78
C LYS A 165 5.07 -5.78 -11.98
N ALA A 166 6.37 -6.02 -12.14
CA ALA A 166 6.88 -6.87 -13.22
C ALA A 166 6.31 -8.30 -13.14
N THR A 167 6.02 -8.79 -11.94
CA THR A 167 5.42 -10.11 -11.69
C THR A 167 4.00 -10.22 -12.23
N LEU A 168 3.21 -9.14 -12.21
CA LEU A 168 1.89 -9.14 -12.81
C LEU A 168 1.97 -9.04 -14.34
N GLY A 169 2.98 -8.35 -14.88
CA GLY A 169 3.31 -8.41 -16.31
C GLY A 169 2.17 -7.96 -17.25
N LEU A 170 1.39 -6.95 -16.88
CA LEU A 170 0.32 -6.42 -17.74
C LEU A 170 0.91 -5.85 -19.04
N THR A 171 0.38 -6.28 -20.18
CA THR A 171 0.65 -5.67 -21.49
C THR A 171 -0.03 -4.30 -21.61
N GLU A 172 0.47 -3.44 -22.49
CA GLU A 172 -0.17 -2.13 -22.72
C GLU A 172 -1.63 -2.27 -23.20
N ASP A 173 -1.91 -3.23 -24.08
CA ASP A 173 -3.29 -3.54 -24.52
C ASP A 173 -4.20 -3.99 -23.36
N GLN A 174 -3.67 -4.75 -22.40
CA GLN A 174 -4.43 -5.11 -21.19
C GLN A 174 -4.69 -3.88 -20.32
N LYS A 175 -3.68 -3.02 -20.14
CA LYS A 175 -3.80 -1.80 -19.35
C LYS A 175 -4.88 -0.88 -19.89
N ASP A 176 -4.92 -0.66 -21.20
CA ASP A 176 -5.93 0.19 -21.85
C ASP A 176 -7.35 -0.36 -21.62
N LYS A 177 -7.56 -1.66 -21.85
CA LYS A 177 -8.86 -2.31 -21.60
C LYS A 177 -9.28 -2.24 -20.13
N LEU A 178 -8.34 -2.44 -19.21
CA LEU A 178 -8.61 -2.38 -17.77
C LEU A 178 -8.92 -0.94 -17.30
N ILE A 179 -8.35 0.08 -17.94
CA ILE A 179 -8.69 1.48 -17.71
C ILE A 179 -10.13 1.75 -18.13
N ASP A 180 -10.56 1.27 -19.30
CA ASP A 180 -11.95 1.43 -19.77
C ASP A 180 -12.94 0.78 -18.80
N VAL A 181 -12.69 -0.49 -18.41
CA VAL A 181 -13.50 -1.21 -17.41
C VAL A 181 -13.59 -0.41 -16.10
N ARG A 182 -12.46 0.16 -15.65
CA ARG A 182 -12.41 0.98 -14.44
C ARG A 182 -13.24 2.26 -14.58
N ILE A 183 -13.12 2.99 -15.69
CA ILE A 183 -13.85 4.25 -15.92
C ILE A 183 -15.35 3.98 -15.89
N ASP A 184 -15.80 2.98 -16.64
CA ASP A 184 -17.21 2.59 -16.72
C ASP A 184 -17.77 2.18 -15.36
N THR A 185 -17.05 1.30 -14.66
CA THR A 185 -17.44 0.80 -13.33
C THR A 185 -17.54 1.95 -12.32
N MET A 186 -16.51 2.79 -12.23
CA MET A 186 -16.47 3.88 -11.26
C MET A 186 -17.51 4.96 -11.54
N SER A 187 -17.76 5.27 -12.82
CA SER A 187 -18.81 6.21 -13.23
C SER A 187 -20.20 5.70 -12.84
N ALA A 188 -20.52 4.44 -13.20
CA ALA A 188 -21.81 3.83 -12.92
C ALA A 188 -22.06 3.67 -11.41
N VAL A 189 -21.11 3.11 -10.66
CA VAL A 189 -21.22 2.98 -9.20
C VAL A 189 -21.29 4.35 -8.54
N GLY A 190 -20.51 5.33 -9.01
CA GLY A 190 -20.54 6.70 -8.50
C GLY A 190 -21.91 7.36 -8.63
N LYS A 191 -22.58 7.19 -9.78
CA LYS A 191 -23.95 7.68 -10.01
C LYS A 191 -24.95 7.02 -9.06
N LEU A 192 -24.94 5.68 -8.99
CA LEU A 192 -25.84 4.92 -8.11
C LEU A 192 -25.63 5.28 -6.64
N LYS A 193 -24.38 5.40 -6.20
CA LYS A 193 -24.03 5.79 -4.83
C LYS A 193 -24.60 7.16 -4.46
N LYS A 194 -24.60 8.13 -5.37
CA LYS A 194 -25.21 9.45 -5.12
C LYS A 194 -26.72 9.34 -4.93
N GLN A 195 -27.41 8.55 -5.77
CA GLN A 195 -28.86 8.34 -5.65
C GLN A 195 -29.22 7.63 -4.35
N ILE A 196 -28.49 6.57 -3.99
CA ILE A 196 -28.65 5.84 -2.72
C ILE A 196 -28.50 6.80 -1.55
N LYS A 197 -27.46 7.65 -1.53
CA LYS A 197 -27.22 8.59 -0.43
C LYS A 197 -28.34 9.61 -0.24
N VAL A 198 -28.93 10.10 -1.33
CA VAL A 198 -30.08 11.03 -1.24
C VAL A 198 -31.27 10.32 -0.59
N LEU A 199 -31.62 9.12 -1.07
CA LEU A 199 -32.73 8.37 -0.49
C LEU A 199 -32.48 7.97 0.98
N GLU A 200 -31.26 7.55 1.32
CA GLU A 200 -30.90 7.23 2.71
C GLU A 200 -31.00 8.46 3.61
N ALA A 201 -30.60 9.65 3.13
CA ALA A 201 -30.76 10.89 3.88
C ALA A 201 -32.24 11.25 4.09
N ASP A 202 -33.08 11.15 3.06
CA ASP A 202 -34.52 11.40 3.16
C ASP A 202 -35.20 10.43 4.14
N ILE A 203 -34.79 9.15 4.15
CA ILE A 203 -35.28 8.15 5.10
C ILE A 203 -34.90 8.55 6.53
N ILE A 204 -33.66 8.97 6.75
CA ILE A 204 -33.17 9.39 8.07
C ILE A 204 -33.92 10.63 8.56
N GLU A 205 -34.14 11.61 7.69
CA GLU A 205 -34.86 12.86 8.01
C GLU A 205 -36.28 12.58 8.51
N VAL A 206 -37.06 11.76 7.79
CA VAL A 206 -38.41 11.33 8.21
C VAL A 206 -38.41 10.72 9.62
N LEU A 207 -37.41 9.87 9.92
CA LEU A 207 -37.32 9.24 11.24
C LEU A 207 -36.88 10.21 12.34
N VAL A 208 -36.00 11.16 12.03
CA VAL A 208 -35.55 12.19 12.97
C VAL A 208 -36.69 13.15 13.31
N ASP A 209 -37.53 13.47 12.34
CA ASP A 209 -38.70 14.34 12.50
C ASP A 209 -39.88 13.64 13.21
N GLY A 210 -39.75 12.34 13.48
CA GLY A 210 -40.75 11.54 14.20
C GLY A 210 -41.98 11.19 13.37
N GLU A 211 -41.87 11.24 12.05
CA GLU A 211 -42.93 10.82 11.14
C GLU A 211 -43.12 9.30 11.12
N ASP A 212 -44.25 8.81 10.58
CA ASP A 212 -44.53 7.37 10.47
C ASP A 212 -43.49 6.68 9.58
N PRO A 213 -42.71 5.70 10.09
CA PRO A 213 -41.73 4.96 9.29
C PRO A 213 -42.30 4.27 8.04
N LYS A 214 -43.60 3.99 7.99
CA LYS A 214 -44.24 3.40 6.80
C LYS A 214 -44.26 4.36 5.60
N SER A 215 -44.13 5.66 5.85
CA SER A 215 -44.10 6.67 4.77
C SER A 215 -42.88 6.52 3.86
N VAL A 216 -41.85 5.78 4.29
CA VAL A 216 -40.60 5.59 3.55
C VAL A 216 -40.40 4.18 3.00
N ASP A 217 -41.36 3.26 3.13
CA ASP A 217 -41.24 1.88 2.60
C ASP A 217 -40.84 1.87 1.11
N ALA A 218 -41.47 2.71 0.29
CA ALA A 218 -41.13 2.83 -1.13
C ALA A 218 -39.69 3.35 -1.38
N LYS A 219 -39.17 4.21 -0.49
CA LYS A 219 -37.77 4.69 -0.58
C LYS A 219 -36.81 3.57 -0.19
N VAL A 220 -37.15 2.75 0.81
CA VAL A 220 -36.37 1.58 1.22
C VAL A 220 -36.26 0.57 0.07
N ASP A 221 -37.38 0.28 -0.61
CA ASP A 221 -37.40 -0.60 -1.78
C ASP A 221 -36.54 -0.05 -2.93
N GLU A 222 -36.59 1.26 -3.18
CA GLU A 222 -35.75 1.87 -4.21
C GLU A 222 -34.26 1.84 -3.83
N VAL A 223 -33.90 2.04 -2.57
CA VAL A 223 -32.52 1.86 -2.08
C VAL A 223 -32.05 0.43 -2.33
N ALA A 224 -32.86 -0.58 -1.98
CA ALA A 224 -32.52 -1.98 -2.21
C ALA A 224 -32.30 -2.28 -3.71
N LYS A 225 -33.18 -1.75 -4.57
CA LYS A 225 -33.06 -1.87 -6.03
C LYS A 225 -31.79 -1.22 -6.57
N LEU A 226 -31.45 0.00 -6.14
CA LEU A 226 -30.23 0.68 -6.56
C LEU A 226 -28.96 -0.04 -6.06
N LYS A 227 -28.97 -0.54 -4.82
CA LYS A 227 -27.88 -1.37 -4.28
C LYS A 227 -27.70 -2.66 -5.06
N ALA A 228 -28.79 -3.30 -5.49
CA ALA A 228 -28.74 -4.48 -6.36
C ALA A 228 -28.14 -4.13 -7.73
N GLN A 229 -28.50 -2.98 -8.32
CA GLN A 229 -27.90 -2.51 -9.57
C GLN A 229 -26.39 -2.26 -9.41
N ALA A 230 -25.97 -1.63 -8.31
CA ALA A 230 -24.55 -1.40 -8.05
C ALA A 230 -23.78 -2.71 -7.91
N THR A 231 -24.35 -3.73 -7.23
CA THR A 231 -23.75 -5.07 -7.16
C THR A 231 -23.63 -5.69 -8.55
N LYS A 232 -24.63 -5.55 -9.44
CA LYS A 232 -24.53 -6.04 -10.82
C LYS A 232 -23.40 -5.36 -11.61
N VAL A 233 -23.20 -4.05 -11.42
CA VAL A 233 -22.05 -3.33 -12.01
C VAL A 233 -20.73 -3.87 -11.48
N HIS A 234 -20.63 -4.16 -10.18
CA HIS A 234 -19.44 -4.77 -9.59
C HIS A 234 -19.16 -6.18 -10.15
N LEU A 235 -20.19 -7.03 -10.29
CA LEU A 235 -20.04 -8.35 -10.90
C LEU A 235 -19.62 -8.26 -12.37
N LYS A 236 -20.14 -7.28 -13.13
CA LYS A 236 -19.68 -6.98 -14.49
C LYS A 236 -18.19 -6.61 -14.50
N CYS A 237 -17.75 -5.74 -13.60
CA CYS A 237 -16.33 -5.37 -13.46
C CYS A 237 -15.44 -6.59 -13.21
N ILE A 238 -15.86 -7.52 -12.34
CA ILE A 238 -15.15 -8.79 -12.10
C ILE A 238 -15.08 -9.61 -13.40
N SER A 239 -16.21 -9.82 -14.07
CA SER A 239 -16.27 -10.61 -15.31
C SER A 239 -15.41 -10.00 -16.43
N GLU A 240 -15.44 -8.69 -16.61
CA GLU A 240 -14.68 -8.01 -17.67
C GLU A 240 -13.19 -8.02 -17.36
N THR A 241 -12.81 -7.80 -16.10
CA THR A 241 -11.40 -7.85 -15.68
C THR A 241 -10.83 -9.25 -15.85
N THR A 242 -11.56 -10.28 -15.40
CA THR A 242 -11.10 -11.69 -15.52
C THR A 242 -10.96 -12.13 -16.97
N ALA A 243 -11.77 -11.60 -17.89
CA ALA A 243 -11.63 -11.86 -19.32
C ALA A 243 -10.41 -11.18 -19.98
N ILE A 244 -9.83 -10.16 -19.34
CA ILE A 244 -8.64 -9.44 -19.84
C ILE A 244 -7.34 -10.05 -19.33
N LEU A 245 -7.35 -10.57 -18.11
CA LEU A 245 -6.19 -11.15 -17.46
C LEU A 245 -5.95 -12.59 -17.91
N THR A 246 -4.68 -13.02 -17.92
CA THR A 246 -4.34 -14.43 -18.11
C THR A 246 -4.56 -15.23 -16.83
N ASP A 247 -4.64 -16.55 -16.94
CA ASP A 247 -4.75 -17.43 -15.77
C ASP A 247 -3.58 -17.24 -14.79
N GLU A 248 -2.36 -17.07 -15.31
CA GLU A 248 -1.15 -16.79 -14.51
C GLU A 248 -1.27 -15.46 -13.74
N GLN A 249 -1.84 -14.43 -14.37
CA GLN A 249 -2.09 -13.14 -13.72
C GLN A 249 -3.19 -13.23 -12.67
N MET A 250 -4.22 -14.04 -12.94
CA MET A 250 -5.30 -14.31 -12.00
C MET A 250 -4.81 -15.09 -10.78
N GLU A 251 -4.01 -16.13 -10.98
CA GLU A 251 -3.38 -16.90 -9.90
C GLU A 251 -2.46 -16.01 -9.06
N TYR A 252 -1.69 -15.11 -9.70
CA TYR A 252 -0.85 -14.16 -8.97
C TYR A 252 -1.67 -13.21 -8.07
N LEU A 253 -2.80 -12.68 -8.57
CA LEU A 253 -3.63 -11.74 -7.80
C LEU A 253 -4.52 -12.45 -6.76
N PHE A 254 -4.96 -13.67 -7.07
CA PHE A 254 -5.91 -14.43 -6.28
C PHE A 254 -5.52 -15.91 -6.23
N PRO A 255 -4.42 -16.28 -5.55
CA PRO A 255 -3.88 -17.65 -5.52
C PRO A 255 -4.78 -18.68 -4.82
N PHE A 256 -5.93 -18.24 -4.28
CA PHE A 256 -6.92 -19.07 -3.59
C PHE A 256 -8.31 -18.97 -4.25
N TRP A 257 -8.39 -18.36 -5.43
CA TRP A 257 -9.57 -18.47 -6.30
C TRP A 257 -9.32 -19.65 -7.23
N ASP A 258 -9.87 -20.81 -6.87
CA ASP A 258 -9.97 -21.93 -7.79
C ASP A 258 -10.94 -21.51 -8.91
N LEU A 259 -10.40 -21.20 -10.10
CA LEU A 259 -11.16 -20.85 -11.30
C LEU A 259 -11.63 -22.11 -12.06
#